data_AF-A0A6G4AFR0-F1
#
_entry.id   AF-A0A6G4AFR0-F1
#
_cell.length_a   1.000
_cell.length_b   1.000
_cell.length_c   1.000
_cell.angle_alpha   90.00
_cell.angle_beta   90.00
_cell.angle_gamma   90.00
#
_symmetry.space_group_name_H-M   'P 1'
#
loop_
_entity.id
_entity.type
_entity.pdbx_description
1 polymer ?
#
loop_
_entity_poly.entity_id
_entity_poly.type
_entity_poly.pdbx_seq_one_letter_code
_entity_poly.pdbx_strand_id
1 'polypeptide(L)'
;MPADITVVRAGEPFPGTWSASLYLCGPTARNPDTPLWRDEAVRRIRELVADRGPGGDGPVVFLPEPEPGRPLSYEDHIAWEEEAMGMSDVILFYVPRALPELPGLVTNVKWGAWHHSGRAVLGSPLEAQRNEYLLHFAREHAVPVADSLDEAVTESLRRLGAGARRRAGERWVPLHLWHTPEFRRWYGRETGRGRALRSAEVLWTRGSPAREWAVRGVWEEPGTTKATVHTLVVHAGGSEVLGDDGHED
;
A
#
# COMPACT_ATOMS: atom_id res chain seq x y z
N MET A 1 2.51 19.36 -18.86
CA MET A 1 2.39 17.94 -19.27
C MET A 1 1.17 17.36 -18.58
N PRO A 2 0.45 16.39 -19.19
CA PRO A 2 -0.60 15.66 -18.47
C PRO A 2 0.00 14.96 -17.24
N ALA A 3 -0.82 14.71 -16.22
CA ALA A 3 -0.41 13.88 -15.09
C ALA A 3 -0.06 12.47 -15.60
N ASP A 4 1.03 11.89 -15.11
CA ASP A 4 1.44 10.52 -15.42
C ASP A 4 1.81 9.80 -14.13
N ILE A 5 1.86 8.47 -14.20
CA ILE A 5 2.27 7.60 -13.10
C ILE A 5 3.76 7.26 -13.20
N THR A 6 4.34 6.94 -12.05
CA THR A 6 5.67 6.33 -11.98
C THR A 6 5.49 4.84 -11.71
N VAL A 7 5.88 3.99 -12.64
CA VAL A 7 5.90 2.54 -12.44
C VAL A 7 7.24 2.15 -11.82
N VAL A 8 7.21 1.31 -10.78
CA VAL A 8 8.40 0.78 -10.13
C VAL A 8 8.23 -0.74 -10.00
N ARG A 9 9.17 -1.48 -10.58
CA ARG A 9 9.17 -2.95 -10.63
C ARG A 9 10.01 -3.55 -9.51
N ALA A 10 9.78 -4.83 -9.24
CA ALA A 10 10.58 -5.57 -8.26
C ALA A 10 12.07 -5.46 -8.57
N GLY A 11 12.86 -5.06 -7.56
CA GLY A 11 14.31 -4.88 -7.66
C GLY A 11 14.75 -3.49 -8.12
N GLU A 12 13.81 -2.61 -8.48
CA GLU A 12 14.09 -1.19 -8.70
C GLU A 12 14.07 -0.40 -7.39
N PRO A 13 14.88 0.67 -7.27
CA PRO A 13 14.89 1.51 -6.08
C PRO A 13 13.58 2.29 -5.94
N PHE A 14 13.06 2.38 -4.71
CA PHE A 14 11.87 3.16 -4.40
C PHE A 14 12.11 4.69 -4.52
N PRO A 15 11.28 5.46 -5.26
CA PRO A 15 11.45 6.91 -5.39
C PRO A 15 11.43 7.63 -4.04
N GLY A 16 12.42 8.46 -3.73
CA GLY A 16 12.56 9.09 -2.40
C GLY A 16 11.39 9.97 -1.93
N THR A 17 10.43 10.28 -2.81
CA THR A 17 9.25 11.10 -2.50
C THR A 17 8.10 10.77 -3.47
N TRP A 18 6.86 10.77 -2.99
CA TRP A 18 5.64 10.69 -3.82
C TRP A 18 4.43 11.29 -3.09
N SER A 19 3.32 11.47 -3.81
CA SER A 19 2.05 11.93 -3.21
C SER A 19 1.09 10.77 -2.90
N ALA A 20 1.13 9.71 -3.71
CA ALA A 20 0.30 8.53 -3.55
C ALA A 20 1.05 7.29 -4.05
N SER A 21 0.76 6.12 -3.49
CA SER A 21 1.31 4.84 -3.90
C SER A 21 0.25 3.73 -4.00
N LEU A 22 0.37 2.87 -5.01
CA LEU A 22 -0.53 1.76 -5.27
C LEU A 22 0.27 0.49 -5.56
N TYR A 23 -0.01 -0.58 -4.82
CA TYR A 23 0.55 -1.91 -5.12
C TYR A 23 -0.45 -2.76 -5.91
N LEU A 24 0.02 -3.41 -6.99
CA LEU A 24 -0.79 -4.34 -7.78
C LEU A 24 -0.55 -5.80 -7.35
N CYS A 25 -1.34 -6.26 -6.38
CA CYS A 25 -1.28 -7.63 -5.87
C CYS A 25 -2.28 -8.53 -6.62
N GLY A 26 -1.84 -9.76 -6.94
CA GLY A 26 -2.67 -10.71 -7.66
C GLY A 26 -1.84 -11.87 -8.21
N PRO A 27 -2.50 -12.87 -8.80
CA PRO A 27 -1.80 -13.98 -9.41
C PRO A 27 -1.08 -13.54 -10.68
N THR A 28 0.05 -14.19 -10.96
CA THR A 28 0.78 -14.10 -12.23
C THR A 28 0.66 -15.44 -12.93
N ALA A 29 0.35 -15.43 -14.23
CA ALA A 29 0.23 -16.65 -15.00
C ALA A 29 1.57 -17.39 -15.08
N ARG A 30 1.53 -18.73 -15.08
CA ARG A 30 2.74 -19.55 -15.26
C ARG A 30 3.22 -19.58 -16.71
N ASN A 31 2.30 -19.41 -17.65
CA ASN A 31 2.62 -19.27 -19.07
C ASN A 31 3.06 -17.82 -19.33
N PRO A 32 4.29 -17.58 -19.79
CA PRO A 32 4.78 -16.22 -20.11
C PRO A 32 4.01 -15.57 -21.27
N ASP A 33 3.34 -16.35 -22.13
CA ASP A 33 2.54 -15.82 -23.24
C ASP A 33 1.14 -15.35 -22.81
N THR A 34 0.71 -15.66 -21.59
CA THR A 34 -0.56 -15.17 -21.05
C THR A 34 -0.42 -13.68 -20.72
N PRO A 35 -1.25 -12.80 -21.31
CA PRO A 35 -1.22 -11.38 -20.99
C PRO A 35 -1.37 -11.12 -19.49
N LEU A 36 -0.51 -10.26 -18.96
CA LEU A 36 -0.58 -9.87 -17.55
C LEU A 36 -1.67 -8.83 -17.37
N TRP A 37 -2.66 -9.14 -16.52
CA TRP A 37 -3.71 -8.17 -16.15
C TRP A 37 -3.12 -6.87 -15.57
N ARG A 38 -1.90 -6.91 -15.01
CA ARG A 38 -1.21 -5.73 -14.49
C ARG A 38 -0.83 -4.73 -15.58
N ASP A 39 -0.50 -5.18 -16.78
CA ASP A 39 -0.21 -4.26 -17.89
C ASP A 39 -1.49 -3.51 -18.30
N GLU A 40 -2.62 -4.21 -18.34
CA GLU A 40 -3.93 -3.60 -18.54
C GLU A 40 -4.29 -2.63 -17.40
N ALA A 41 -4.04 -3.01 -16.15
CA ALA A 41 -4.27 -2.16 -15.00
C ALA A 41 -3.43 -0.87 -15.08
N VAL A 42 -2.14 -0.98 -15.40
CA VAL A 42 -1.22 0.16 -15.58
C VAL A 42 -1.70 1.09 -16.70
N ARG A 43 -2.11 0.53 -17.85
CA ARG A 43 -2.70 1.31 -18.94
C ARG A 43 -3.94 2.06 -18.46
N ARG A 44 -4.84 1.38 -17.77
CA ARG A 44 -6.09 1.98 -17.29
C ARG A 44 -5.86 3.05 -16.22
N ILE A 45 -4.91 2.84 -15.32
CA ILE A 45 -4.49 3.83 -14.34
C ILE A 45 -3.97 5.08 -15.04
N ARG A 46 -3.10 4.94 -16.06
CA ARG A 46 -2.60 6.09 -16.84
C ARG A 46 -3.72 6.89 -17.49
N GLU A 47 -4.66 6.21 -18.13
CA GLU A 47 -5.82 6.85 -18.77
C GLU A 47 -6.62 7.67 -17.76
N LEU A 48 -7.00 7.05 -16.63
CA LEU A 48 -7.78 7.72 -15.59
C LEU A 48 -7.02 8.86 -14.90
N VAL A 49 -5.69 8.78 -14.81
CA VAL A 49 -4.86 9.86 -14.25
C VAL A 49 -4.74 11.02 -15.24
N ALA A 50 -4.55 10.74 -16.54
CA ALA A 50 -4.50 11.76 -17.58
C ALA A 50 -5.82 12.55 -17.68
N ASP A 51 -6.96 11.87 -17.51
CA ASP A 51 -8.30 12.47 -17.55
C ASP A 51 -8.57 13.47 -16.41
N ARG A 52 -7.79 13.43 -15.31
CA ARG A 52 -7.90 14.40 -14.19
C ARG A 52 -7.39 15.80 -14.54
N GLY A 53 -6.77 15.95 -15.71
CA GLY A 53 -6.24 17.23 -16.20
C GLY A 53 -4.80 17.51 -15.75
N PRO A 54 -4.22 18.63 -16.20
CA PRO A 54 -2.85 19.00 -15.89
C PRO A 54 -2.72 19.48 -14.43
N GLY A 55 -1.59 19.18 -13.79
CA GLY A 55 -1.20 19.83 -12.52
C GLY A 55 -0.97 18.93 -11.31
N GLY A 56 -0.84 17.61 -11.48
CA GLY A 56 -0.45 16.70 -10.40
C GLY A 56 0.47 15.58 -10.86
N ASP A 57 1.30 15.08 -9.95
CA ASP A 57 2.00 13.80 -10.12
C ASP A 57 0.97 12.68 -9.90
N GLY A 58 0.88 11.72 -10.82
CA GLY A 58 0.12 10.50 -10.60
C GLY A 58 0.73 9.64 -9.48
N PRO A 59 0.04 8.57 -9.05
CA PRO A 59 0.59 7.68 -8.04
C PRO A 59 1.86 6.96 -8.55
N VAL A 60 2.70 6.57 -7.60
CA VAL A 60 3.69 5.52 -7.83
C VAL A 60 2.96 4.18 -7.85
N VAL A 61 3.18 3.36 -8.87
CA VAL A 61 2.56 2.04 -9.03
C VAL A 61 3.64 0.97 -8.89
N PHE A 62 3.52 0.13 -7.86
CA PHE A 62 4.44 -0.96 -7.58
C PHE A 62 3.97 -2.25 -8.25
N LEU A 63 4.88 -2.88 -9.00
CA LEU A 63 4.66 -4.16 -9.67
C LEU A 63 5.59 -5.24 -9.12
N PRO A 64 5.08 -6.42 -8.76
CA PRO A 64 5.91 -7.53 -8.29
C PRO A 64 6.76 -8.16 -9.39
N GLU A 65 6.45 -7.96 -10.67
CA GLU A 65 7.28 -8.48 -11.74
C GLU A 65 8.57 -7.68 -11.86
N PRO A 66 9.75 -8.31 -11.79
CA PRO A 66 11.00 -7.64 -12.09
C PRO A 66 11.08 -7.28 -13.58
N GLU A 67 12.03 -6.42 -13.92
CA GLU A 67 12.33 -6.11 -15.32
C GLU A 67 12.70 -7.38 -16.12
N PRO A 68 12.19 -7.53 -17.35
CA PRO A 68 12.51 -8.69 -18.20
C PRO A 68 14.02 -8.90 -18.34
N GLY A 69 14.46 -10.14 -18.12
CA GLY A 69 15.89 -10.49 -18.18
C GLY A 69 16.70 -10.13 -16.94
N ARG A 70 16.08 -9.57 -15.89
CA ARG A 70 16.75 -9.22 -14.63
C ARG A 70 16.06 -9.88 -13.42
N PRO A 71 16.06 -11.23 -13.33
CA PRO A 71 15.40 -11.94 -12.24
C PRO A 71 16.06 -11.62 -10.89
N LEU A 72 15.26 -11.67 -9.83
CA LEU A 72 15.72 -11.55 -8.45
C LEU A 72 15.89 -12.92 -7.82
N SER A 73 16.70 -12.99 -6.75
CA SER A 73 16.62 -14.12 -5.83
C SER A 73 15.24 -14.15 -5.18
N TYR A 74 14.80 -15.32 -4.72
CA TYR A 74 13.50 -15.45 -4.06
C TYR A 74 13.41 -14.60 -2.78
N GLU A 75 14.51 -14.51 -2.02
CA GLU A 75 14.62 -13.71 -0.80
C GLU A 75 14.53 -12.22 -1.10
N ASP A 76 15.29 -11.73 -2.08
CA ASP A 76 15.25 -10.31 -2.49
C ASP A 76 13.86 -9.92 -3.04
N HIS A 77 13.20 -10.85 -3.75
CA HIS A 77 11.87 -10.63 -4.26
C HIS A 77 10.85 -10.49 -3.11
N ILE A 78 10.86 -11.40 -2.14
CA ILE A 78 10.00 -11.29 -0.95
C ILE A 78 10.25 -9.97 -0.21
N ALA A 79 11.51 -9.65 0.08
CA ALA A 79 11.88 -8.45 0.82
C ALA A 79 11.38 -7.18 0.11
N TRP A 80 11.57 -7.10 -1.21
CA TRP A 80 11.08 -5.97 -2.00
C TRP A 80 9.54 -5.87 -1.98
N GLU A 81 8.83 -7.00 -2.14
CA GLU A 81 7.36 -6.99 -2.10
C GLU A 81 6.83 -6.55 -0.73
N GLU A 82 7.41 -7.03 0.36
CA GLU A 82 7.01 -6.63 1.72
C GLU A 82 7.24 -5.13 1.96
N GLU A 83 8.39 -4.59 1.55
CA GLU A 83 8.69 -3.16 1.66
C GLU A 83 7.72 -2.32 0.81
N ALA A 84 7.49 -2.71 -0.45
CA ALA A 84 6.58 -2.03 -1.36
C ALA A 84 5.13 -2.03 -0.84
N MET A 85 4.64 -3.17 -0.33
CA MET A 85 3.30 -3.27 0.27
C MET A 85 3.21 -2.48 1.57
N GLY A 86 4.26 -2.47 2.39
CA GLY A 86 4.38 -1.67 3.62
C GLY A 86 4.20 -0.17 3.38
N MET A 87 4.83 0.35 2.33
CA MET A 87 4.77 1.76 1.93
C MET A 87 3.57 2.13 1.05
N SER A 88 2.69 1.18 0.72
CA SER A 88 1.57 1.43 -0.18
C SER A 88 0.38 2.06 0.54
N ASP A 89 -0.23 3.07 -0.09
CA ASP A 89 -1.46 3.70 0.40
C ASP A 89 -2.69 2.86 0.12
N VAL A 90 -2.70 2.22 -1.05
CA VAL A 90 -3.72 1.27 -1.47
C VAL A 90 -3.04 0.02 -2.00
N ILE A 91 -3.61 -1.14 -1.68
CA ILE A 91 -3.18 -2.42 -2.21
C ILE A 91 -4.37 -2.98 -2.99
N LEU A 92 -4.28 -2.96 -4.32
CA LEU A 92 -5.27 -3.58 -5.18
C LEU A 92 -4.97 -5.07 -5.27
N PHE A 93 -5.84 -5.88 -4.69
CA PHE A 93 -5.88 -7.33 -4.89
C PHE A 93 -6.80 -7.65 -6.06
N TYR A 94 -6.28 -7.79 -7.27
CA TYR A 94 -7.07 -8.31 -8.39
C TYR A 94 -6.85 -9.81 -8.50
N VAL A 95 -7.91 -10.61 -8.32
CA VAL A 95 -7.82 -12.08 -8.21
C VAL A 95 -8.76 -12.75 -9.22
N PRO A 96 -8.43 -12.72 -10.54
CA PRO A 96 -9.19 -13.39 -11.59
C PRO A 96 -8.89 -14.90 -11.61
N ARG A 97 -9.07 -15.57 -10.46
CA ARG A 97 -8.60 -16.94 -10.25
C ARG A 97 -9.25 -17.92 -11.23
N ALA A 98 -8.42 -18.65 -11.95
CA ALA A 98 -8.81 -19.76 -12.83
C ALA A 98 -7.92 -20.96 -12.51
N LEU A 99 -8.49 -22.13 -12.20
CA LEU A 99 -7.71 -23.31 -11.86
C LEU A 99 -7.67 -24.30 -13.02
N PRO A 100 -6.50 -24.91 -13.32
CA PRO A 100 -5.21 -24.78 -12.60
C PRO A 100 -4.30 -23.60 -13.04
N GLU A 101 -4.69 -22.80 -14.04
CA GLU A 101 -3.79 -21.90 -14.78
C GLU A 101 -3.28 -20.70 -13.96
N LEU A 102 -4.13 -20.15 -13.12
CA LEU A 102 -3.91 -18.91 -12.37
C LEU A 102 -4.38 -19.06 -10.90
N PRO A 103 -3.69 -19.89 -10.09
CA PRO A 103 -4.20 -20.32 -8.78
C PRO A 103 -4.08 -19.26 -7.67
N GLY A 104 -3.14 -18.31 -7.77
CA GLY A 104 -3.00 -17.23 -6.78
C GLY A 104 -2.69 -17.67 -5.35
N LEU A 105 -1.83 -18.70 -5.19
CA LEU A 105 -1.52 -19.27 -3.87
C LEU A 105 -0.85 -18.25 -2.94
N VAL A 106 0.20 -17.55 -3.41
CA VAL A 106 0.88 -16.51 -2.63
C VAL A 106 -0.04 -15.30 -2.40
N THR A 107 -0.93 -15.01 -3.35
CA THR A 107 -1.95 -13.95 -3.20
C THR A 107 -2.85 -14.20 -1.99
N ASN A 108 -3.16 -15.45 -1.64
CA ASN A 108 -3.95 -15.76 -0.43
C ASN A 108 -3.20 -15.38 0.86
N VAL A 109 -1.89 -15.66 0.92
CA VAL A 109 -1.06 -15.31 2.08
C VAL A 109 -0.99 -13.79 2.24
N LYS A 110 -0.75 -13.08 1.13
CA LYS A 110 -0.77 -11.62 1.10
C LYS A 110 -2.14 -11.04 1.46
N TRP A 111 -3.22 -11.65 0.98
CA TRP A 111 -4.57 -11.22 1.38
C TRP A 111 -4.72 -11.32 2.89
N GLY A 112 -4.40 -12.46 3.49
CA GLY A 112 -4.43 -12.68 4.95
C GLY A 112 -3.65 -11.63 5.75
N ALA A 113 -2.47 -11.23 5.26
CA ALA A 113 -1.65 -10.21 5.90
C ALA A 113 -2.23 -8.79 5.80
N TRP A 114 -2.94 -8.45 4.72
CA TRP A 114 -3.24 -7.04 4.40
C TRP A 114 -4.73 -6.67 4.29
N HIS A 115 -5.66 -7.62 4.22
CA HIS A 115 -7.10 -7.31 4.01
C HIS A 115 -7.68 -6.40 5.09
N HIS A 116 -7.21 -6.53 6.33
CA HIS A 116 -7.72 -5.78 7.47
C HIS A 116 -7.05 -4.41 7.63
N SER A 117 -6.03 -4.08 6.83
CA SER A 117 -5.15 -2.91 6.99
C SER A 117 -5.78 -1.55 6.68
N GLY A 118 -7.06 -1.52 6.29
CA GLY A 118 -7.75 -0.32 5.80
C GLY A 118 -7.28 0.18 4.43
N ARG A 119 -6.31 -0.49 3.79
CA ARG A 119 -5.74 -0.12 2.47
C ARG A 119 -6.16 -1.01 1.31
N ALA A 120 -6.71 -2.19 1.61
CA ALA A 120 -7.03 -3.17 0.59
C ALA A 120 -8.24 -2.74 -0.26
N VAL A 121 -8.19 -3.11 -1.55
CA VAL A 121 -9.33 -3.17 -2.47
C VAL A 121 -9.30 -4.54 -3.11
N LEU A 122 -10.43 -5.24 -3.18
CA LEU A 122 -10.52 -6.56 -3.79
C LEU A 122 -11.24 -6.45 -5.14
N GLY A 123 -10.59 -6.83 -6.22
CA GLY A 123 -11.25 -7.16 -7.48
C GLY A 123 -11.39 -8.67 -7.61
N SER A 124 -12.63 -9.16 -7.66
CA SER A 124 -12.96 -10.57 -7.79
C SER A 124 -14.01 -10.74 -8.87
N PRO A 125 -13.60 -10.98 -10.14
CA PRO A 125 -14.53 -11.23 -11.23
C PRO A 125 -15.54 -12.33 -10.88
N LEU A 126 -16.76 -12.23 -11.40
CA LEU A 126 -17.86 -13.14 -11.06
C LEU A 126 -17.54 -14.60 -11.43
N GLU A 127 -16.75 -14.79 -12.47
CA GLU A 127 -16.25 -16.08 -12.94
C GLU A 127 -15.03 -16.61 -12.16
N ALA A 128 -14.46 -15.80 -11.26
CA ALA A 128 -13.27 -16.18 -10.50
C ALA A 128 -13.58 -17.35 -9.57
N GLN A 129 -12.85 -18.44 -9.74
CA GLN A 129 -13.05 -19.66 -9.00
C GLN A 129 -12.52 -19.51 -7.57
N ARG A 130 -13.21 -20.10 -6.58
CA ARG A 130 -12.68 -20.26 -5.20
C ARG A 130 -12.34 -18.97 -4.46
N ASN A 131 -12.98 -17.85 -4.80
CA ASN A 131 -12.76 -16.56 -4.11
C ASN A 131 -13.67 -16.35 -2.90
N GLU A 132 -14.54 -17.30 -2.55
CA GLU A 132 -15.55 -17.14 -1.49
C GLU A 132 -14.93 -16.80 -0.13
N TYR A 133 -13.76 -17.34 0.16
CA TYR A 133 -13.04 -17.05 1.41
C TYR A 133 -12.41 -15.65 1.42
N LEU A 134 -11.96 -15.14 0.27
CA LEU A 134 -11.50 -13.76 0.16
C LEU A 134 -12.67 -12.79 0.36
N LEU A 135 -13.81 -13.09 -0.29
CA LEU A 135 -15.05 -12.32 -0.18
C LEU A 135 -15.62 -12.32 1.25
N HIS A 136 -15.50 -13.42 1.99
CA HIS A 136 -15.89 -13.49 3.40
C HIS A 136 -15.17 -12.43 4.24
N PHE A 137 -13.83 -12.41 4.20
CA PHE A 137 -13.04 -11.41 4.95
C PHE A 137 -13.20 -10.00 4.39
N ALA A 138 -13.44 -9.86 3.09
CA ALA A 138 -13.74 -8.54 2.52
C ALA A 138 -15.01 -7.96 3.15
N ARG A 139 -16.06 -8.77 3.32
CA ARG A 139 -17.30 -8.36 4.01
C ARG A 139 -17.05 -8.06 5.49
N GLU A 140 -16.35 -8.94 6.19
CA GLU A 140 -16.05 -8.78 7.62
C GLU A 140 -15.30 -7.47 7.93
N HIS A 141 -14.31 -7.13 7.09
CA HIS A 141 -13.47 -5.94 7.27
C HIS A 141 -13.93 -4.72 6.45
N ALA A 142 -15.09 -4.80 5.81
CA ALA A 142 -15.61 -3.76 4.91
C ALA A 142 -14.62 -3.34 3.80
N VAL A 143 -13.83 -4.29 3.28
CA VAL A 143 -12.97 -4.06 2.12
C VAL A 143 -13.87 -3.84 0.88
N PRO A 144 -13.66 -2.78 0.10
CA PRO A 144 -14.36 -2.60 -1.16
C PRO A 144 -14.13 -3.77 -2.10
N VAL A 145 -15.21 -4.25 -2.72
CA VAL A 145 -15.19 -5.33 -3.70
C VAL A 145 -15.67 -4.79 -5.05
N ALA A 146 -14.94 -5.13 -6.10
CA ALA A 146 -15.27 -4.83 -7.49
C ALA A 146 -15.33 -6.12 -8.31
N ASP A 147 -16.22 -6.16 -9.29
CA ASP A 147 -16.46 -7.36 -10.09
C ASP A 147 -15.68 -7.33 -11.42
N SER A 148 -14.89 -6.27 -11.66
CA SER A 148 -14.03 -6.12 -12.84
C SER A 148 -12.73 -5.38 -12.53
N LEU A 149 -11.75 -5.48 -13.43
CA LEU A 149 -10.49 -4.75 -13.31
C LEU A 149 -10.70 -3.23 -13.34
N ASP A 150 -11.60 -2.76 -14.22
CA ASP A 150 -11.89 -1.33 -14.38
C ASP A 150 -12.46 -0.71 -13.10
N GLU A 151 -13.45 -1.38 -12.51
CA GLU A 151 -14.05 -0.95 -11.24
C GLU A 151 -13.02 -1.00 -10.10
N ALA A 152 -12.18 -2.04 -10.05
CA ALA A 152 -11.18 -2.19 -9.00
C ALA A 152 -10.08 -1.11 -9.08
N VAL A 153 -9.63 -0.79 -10.30
CA VAL A 153 -8.71 0.33 -10.56
C VAL A 153 -9.36 1.67 -10.19
N THR A 154 -10.62 1.89 -10.60
CA THR A 154 -11.37 3.11 -10.31
C THR A 154 -11.51 3.32 -8.81
N GLU A 155 -11.91 2.28 -8.06
CA GLU A 155 -12.02 2.33 -6.60
C GLU A 155 -10.67 2.58 -5.93
N SER A 156 -9.60 1.95 -6.42
CA SER A 156 -8.24 2.17 -5.91
C SER A 156 -7.84 3.64 -6.05
N LEU A 157 -8.02 4.22 -7.24
CA LEU A 157 -7.70 5.62 -7.51
C LEU A 157 -8.61 6.61 -6.76
N ARG A 158 -9.86 6.22 -6.49
CA ARG A 158 -10.78 7.01 -5.64
C ARG A 158 -10.27 7.07 -4.20
N ARG A 159 -9.76 5.95 -3.65
CA ARG A 159 -9.20 5.89 -2.30
C ARG A 159 -7.89 6.66 -2.15
N LEU A 160 -7.06 6.71 -3.18
CA LEU A 160 -5.86 7.56 -3.19
C LEU A 160 -6.21 9.06 -3.13
N GLY A 161 -7.37 9.44 -3.70
CA GLY A 161 -7.83 10.83 -3.71
C GLY A 161 -6.83 11.75 -4.40
N ALA A 162 -6.54 12.89 -3.76
CA ALA A 162 -5.55 13.87 -4.21
C ALA A 162 -4.11 13.53 -3.77
N GLY A 163 -3.93 12.52 -2.91
CA GLY A 163 -2.66 12.22 -2.28
C GLY A 163 -2.17 13.31 -1.31
N ALA A 164 -0.96 13.10 -0.81
CA ALA A 164 -0.20 14.05 0.00
C ALA A 164 1.28 13.78 -0.16
N ARG A 165 2.05 14.81 -0.54
CA ARG A 165 3.49 14.72 -0.73
C ARG A 165 4.16 14.23 0.56
N ARG A 166 4.88 13.11 0.48
CA ARG A 166 5.59 12.44 1.57
C ARG A 166 6.97 12.00 1.11
N ARG A 167 7.96 12.11 1.98
CA ARG A 167 9.38 11.77 1.72
C ARG A 167 9.97 10.89 2.83
N ALA A 168 11.08 10.22 2.54
CA ALA A 168 11.81 9.41 3.52
C ALA A 168 10.87 8.46 4.30
N GLY A 169 10.87 8.49 5.64
CA GLY A 169 10.03 7.64 6.48
C GLY A 169 8.54 7.95 6.44
N GLU A 170 8.13 9.15 6.00
CA GLU A 170 6.71 9.54 5.87
C GLU A 170 5.97 8.64 4.87
N ARG A 171 6.70 8.09 3.91
CA ARG A 171 6.21 7.18 2.88
C ARG A 171 5.66 5.86 3.43
N TRP A 172 6.06 5.50 4.64
CA TRP A 172 5.57 4.32 5.36
C TRP A 172 4.22 4.53 6.06
N VAL A 173 3.72 5.77 6.09
CA VAL A 173 2.44 6.10 6.71
C VAL A 173 1.38 6.21 5.63
N PRO A 174 0.39 5.30 5.57
CA PRO A 174 -0.64 5.33 4.53
C PRO A 174 -1.47 6.61 4.55
N LEU A 175 -1.93 7.08 3.39
CA LEU A 175 -2.69 8.33 3.25
C LEU A 175 -3.88 8.46 4.21
N HIS A 176 -4.64 7.38 4.38
CA HIS A 176 -5.83 7.39 5.22
C HIS A 176 -5.50 7.65 6.70
N LEU A 177 -4.29 7.31 7.18
CA LEU A 177 -3.80 7.68 8.50
C LEU A 177 -3.11 9.05 8.48
N TRP A 178 -2.31 9.31 7.44
CA TRP A 178 -1.60 10.58 7.28
C TRP A 178 -2.52 11.79 7.36
N HIS A 179 -3.73 11.70 6.78
CA HIS A 179 -4.70 12.79 6.77
C HIS A 179 -5.46 12.99 8.09
N THR A 180 -5.32 12.08 9.07
CA THR A 180 -6.05 12.19 10.33
C THR A 180 -5.50 13.34 11.19
N PRO A 181 -6.36 14.11 11.88
CA PRO A 181 -5.92 15.14 12.81
C PRO A 181 -4.97 14.62 13.90
N GLU A 182 -5.22 13.40 14.39
CA GLU A 182 -4.44 12.71 15.42
C GLU A 182 -3.00 12.48 14.95
N PHE A 183 -2.84 11.86 13.76
CA PHE A 183 -1.51 11.64 13.19
C PHE A 183 -0.80 12.96 12.91
N ARG A 184 -1.48 13.94 12.29
CA ARG A 184 -0.87 15.24 11.95
C ARG A 184 -0.40 15.99 13.19
N ARG A 185 -1.17 15.94 14.29
CA ARG A 185 -0.77 16.54 15.58
C ARG A 185 0.44 15.82 16.17
N TRP A 186 0.44 14.50 16.18
CA TRP A 186 1.56 13.70 16.67
C TRP A 186 2.84 13.97 15.87
N TYR A 187 2.77 13.81 14.55
CA TYR A 187 3.89 14.05 13.64
C TYR A 187 4.42 15.49 13.76
N GLY A 188 3.53 16.49 13.84
CA GLY A 188 3.93 17.88 14.04
C GLY A 188 4.65 18.12 15.37
N ARG A 189 4.27 17.41 16.44
CA ARG A 189 4.93 17.49 17.73
C ARG A 189 6.31 16.84 17.72
N GLU A 190 6.46 15.67 17.10
CA GLU A 190 7.76 14.99 17.00
C GLU A 190 8.74 15.78 16.12
N THR A 191 8.29 16.22 14.95
CA THR A 191 9.11 17.08 14.06
C THR A 191 9.41 18.44 14.67
N GLY A 192 8.49 19.02 15.47
CA GLY A 192 8.73 20.24 16.23
C GLY A 192 9.83 20.12 17.29
N ARG A 193 10.17 18.89 17.71
CA ARG A 193 11.34 18.59 18.56
C ARG A 193 12.63 18.34 17.76
N GLY A 194 12.58 18.49 16.44
CA GLY A 194 13.71 18.23 15.55
C GLY A 194 13.88 16.76 15.15
N ARG A 195 12.96 15.87 15.54
CA ARG A 195 13.01 14.45 15.16
C ARG A 195 12.59 14.26 13.70
N ALA A 196 13.23 13.33 13.01
CA ALA A 196 12.85 12.92 11.66
C ALA A 196 12.26 11.51 11.67
N LEU A 197 11.15 11.31 10.97
CA LEU A 197 10.56 9.97 10.83
C LEU A 197 11.42 9.14 9.87
N ARG A 198 11.98 8.04 10.36
CA ARG A 198 12.81 7.11 9.57
C ARG A 198 11.98 6.03 8.90
N SER A 199 11.05 5.44 9.64
CA SER A 199 10.09 4.44 9.15
C SER A 199 8.83 4.44 10.01
N ALA A 200 7.78 3.83 9.51
CA ALA A 200 6.56 3.60 10.27
C ALA A 200 5.99 2.21 9.95
N GLU A 201 5.23 1.66 10.89
CA GLU A 201 4.54 0.40 10.72
C GLU A 201 3.13 0.53 11.28
N VAL A 202 2.14 0.19 10.45
CA VAL A 202 0.75 0.09 10.90
C VAL A 202 0.59 -1.26 11.58
N LEU A 203 0.51 -1.25 12.92
CA LEU A 203 0.45 -2.45 13.75
C LEU A 203 -0.92 -3.14 13.66
N TRP A 204 -1.98 -2.34 13.63
CA TRP A 204 -3.35 -2.81 13.43
C TRP A 204 -4.26 -1.67 13.02
N THR A 205 -5.38 -2.01 12.40
CA THR A 205 -6.46 -1.09 12.02
C THR A 205 -7.81 -1.76 12.18
N ARG A 206 -8.85 -0.96 12.42
CA ARG A 206 -10.25 -1.40 12.40
C ARG A 206 -11.09 -0.49 11.51
N GLY A 207 -11.83 -1.11 10.60
CA GLY A 207 -12.67 -0.44 9.60
C GLY A 207 -11.94 -0.12 8.30
N SER A 208 -12.70 0.30 7.28
CA SER A 208 -12.18 0.67 5.96
C SER A 208 -12.94 1.90 5.41
N PRO A 209 -12.31 3.10 5.41
CA PRO A 209 -10.99 3.40 5.96
C PRO A 209 -10.95 3.22 7.49
N ALA A 210 -9.74 3.00 8.03
CA ALA A 210 -9.53 2.73 9.45
C ALA A 210 -10.02 3.90 10.33
N ARG A 211 -10.75 3.57 11.40
CA ARG A 211 -11.22 4.53 12.41
C ARG A 211 -10.49 4.40 13.74
N GLU A 212 -10.05 3.18 14.04
CA GLU A 212 -9.18 2.86 15.17
C GLU A 212 -7.94 2.19 14.60
N TRP A 213 -6.78 2.52 15.13
CA TRP A 213 -5.51 2.08 14.58
C TRP A 213 -4.35 2.33 15.55
N ALA A 214 -3.27 1.60 15.37
CA ALA A 214 -1.98 1.93 15.96
C ALA A 214 -0.90 1.97 14.88
N VAL A 215 -0.04 2.99 14.98
CA VAL A 215 1.13 3.11 14.12
C VAL A 215 2.38 3.29 14.99
N ARG A 216 3.37 2.46 14.75
CA ARG A 216 4.70 2.56 15.35
C ARG A 216 5.59 3.38 14.43
N GLY A 217 6.19 4.45 14.94
CA GLY A 217 7.17 5.25 14.22
C GLY A 217 8.55 5.08 14.82
N VAL A 218 9.55 4.90 13.96
CA VAL A 218 10.98 4.97 14.33
C VAL A 218 11.49 6.36 13.97
N TRP A 219 12.00 7.08 14.95
CA TRP A 219 12.36 8.49 14.85
C TRP A 219 13.85 8.69 15.06
N GLU A 220 14.52 9.38 14.15
CA GLU A 220 15.90 9.84 14.33
C GLU A 220 15.94 11.05 15.27
N GLU A 221 16.80 10.98 16.29
CA GLU A 221 16.98 12.06 17.26
C GLU A 221 17.90 13.17 16.69
N PRO A 222 17.56 14.45 16.89
CA PRO A 222 18.29 15.56 16.31
C PRO A 222 19.76 15.59 16.75
N GLY A 223 20.66 15.67 15.77
CA GLY A 223 22.11 15.77 16.03
C GLY A 223 22.75 14.47 16.53
N THR A 224 22.07 13.32 16.41
CA THR A 224 22.61 12.02 16.80
C THR A 224 22.34 10.95 15.74
N THR A 225 22.94 9.78 15.89
CA THR A 225 22.58 8.57 15.12
C THR A 225 21.58 7.67 15.86
N LYS A 226 21.08 8.11 17.03
CA LYS A 226 20.14 7.32 17.83
C LYS A 226 18.75 7.39 17.24
N ALA A 227 18.02 6.29 17.36
CA ALA A 227 16.60 6.23 17.05
C ALA A 227 15.78 6.02 18.33
N THR A 228 14.56 6.55 18.35
CA THR A 228 13.55 6.27 19.38
C THR A 228 12.28 5.75 18.75
N VAL A 229 11.56 4.90 19.48
CA VAL A 229 10.33 4.29 19.02
C VAL A 229 9.15 4.87 19.78
N HIS A 230 8.19 5.41 19.03
CA HIS A 230 6.94 5.90 19.59
C HIS A 230 5.78 5.27 18.84
N THR A 231 4.77 4.81 19.55
CA THR A 231 3.54 4.26 19.00
C THR A 231 2.38 5.19 19.28
N LEU A 232 1.71 5.68 18.24
CA LEU A 232 0.45 6.40 18.36
C LEU A 232 -0.69 5.40 18.25
N VAL A 233 -1.55 5.37 19.26
CA VAL A 233 -2.78 4.57 19.29
C VAL A 233 -3.97 5.52 19.22
N VAL A 234 -4.88 5.26 18.29
CA VAL A 234 -6.14 5.98 18.11
C VAL A 234 -7.30 5.02 18.27
N HIS A 235 -8.23 5.36 19.15
CA HIS A 235 -9.41 4.58 19.47
C HIS A 235 -10.65 5.49 19.58
N ALA A 236 -11.84 4.91 19.73
CA ALA A 236 -13.10 5.66 19.73
C ALA A 236 -13.20 6.79 20.78
N GLY A 237 -12.38 6.73 21.84
CA GLY A 237 -12.37 7.70 22.94
C GLY A 237 -11.25 8.73 22.89
N GLY A 238 -10.36 8.68 21.89
CA GLY A 238 -9.22 9.60 21.79
C GLY A 238 -7.97 8.97 21.21
N SER A 239 -6.82 9.56 21.52
CA SER A 239 -5.51 9.10 21.07
C SER A 239 -4.48 9.20 22.19
N GLU A 240 -3.58 8.23 22.27
CA GLU A 240 -2.46 8.22 23.21
C GLU A 240 -1.15 7.87 22.50
N VAL A 241 -0.03 8.30 23.07
CA VAL A 241 1.30 7.96 22.55
C VAL A 241 2.04 7.15 23.60
N LEU A 242 2.42 5.94 23.20
CA LEU A 242 3.24 5.03 23.97
C LEU A 242 4.70 5.24 23.52
N GLY A 243 5.60 5.51 24.46
CA GLY A 243 7.03 5.57 24.19
C GLY A 243 7.68 4.29 24.68
N ASP A 244 8.60 3.75 23.89
CA ASP A 244 9.59 2.81 24.41
C ASP A 244 10.90 3.58 24.53
N ASP A 245 11.36 3.82 25.75
CA ASP A 245 12.71 4.34 26.01
C ASP A 245 13.79 3.24 25.73
N GLY A 246 13.39 2.10 25.18
CA GLY A 246 14.24 0.98 24.80
C GLY A 246 15.25 1.35 23.71
N HIS A 247 16.53 1.36 24.09
CA HIS A 247 17.64 1.27 23.16
C HIS A 247 17.50 -0.02 22.32
N GLU A 248 17.35 0.13 21.00
CA GLU A 248 17.78 -0.93 20.08
C GLU A 248 19.32 -0.94 20.11
N ASP A 249 19.89 -1.96 20.75
CA ASP A 249 21.33 -2.27 20.74
C ASP A 249 21.80 -2.73 19.34
#